data_AF-V7PCL5-F1
#
_entry.id   AF-V7PCL5-F1
#
_cell.length_a   1.000
_cell.length_b   1.000
_cell.length_c   1.000
_cell.angle_alpha   90.00
_cell.angle_beta   90.00
_cell.angle_gamma   90.00
#
_symmetry.space_group_name_H-M   'P 1'
#
loop_
_entity.id
_entity.type
_entity.pdbx_description
1 polymer ?
#
loop_
_entity_poly.entity_id
_entity_poly.type
_entity_poly.pdbx_seq_one_letter_code
_entity_poly.pdbx_strand_id
1 'polypeptide(L)'
;MDDETACDLFYEADKLLNGSTDIHKEINSFPEYLRYCPNNRPCSNRVEGIGALSGYLFTALNNDDKVYSEYFMMWLAHNLFKIAQKIKNSNANEITLSSAYEQYLKKNMGNFENLNILNNLMTLQNVNLRHMSELYTLLNHICNTIAYYKKNNEKHKNLSRNSIKCLNQYRTLYNVFSGNDTYLSLLQKLKKIYDDFRTAAIENDADKKYNIEKRLLELTKMNEKNNEQSINLQNIANKTSTQRKEPKNSRRYQGKSIKLTKESLSSKSKASTSTPKSSTT
;
A
#
# COMPACT_ATOMS: atom_id res chain seq x y z
N MET A 1 -4.53 -0.51 14.41
CA MET A 1 -4.23 0.36 13.24
C MET A 1 -5.50 0.60 12.43
N ASP A 2 -5.70 1.76 11.80
CA ASP A 2 -6.81 2.01 10.86
C ASP A 2 -6.32 2.08 9.40
N ASP A 3 -7.26 2.14 8.45
CA ASP A 3 -6.96 2.09 7.02
C ASP A 3 -6.17 3.33 6.55
N GLU A 4 -6.39 4.48 7.20
CA GLU A 4 -5.63 5.69 6.90
C GLU A 4 -4.17 5.57 7.34
N THR A 5 -3.93 5.01 8.52
CA THR A 5 -2.59 4.72 9.04
C THR A 5 -1.86 3.71 8.15
N ALA A 6 -2.57 2.66 7.70
CA ALA A 6 -2.01 1.71 6.74
C ALA A 6 -1.66 2.41 5.40
N CYS A 7 -2.52 3.31 4.93
CA CYS A 7 -2.26 4.11 3.73
C CYS A 7 -1.02 5.01 3.87
N ASP A 8 -0.79 5.62 5.02
CA ASP A 8 0.41 6.44 5.27
C ASP A 8 1.69 5.59 5.20
N LEU A 9 1.65 4.35 5.72
CA LEU A 9 2.77 3.40 5.60
C LEU A 9 3.08 3.05 4.14
N PHE A 10 2.06 2.68 3.36
CA PHE A 10 2.23 2.36 1.94
C PHE A 10 2.73 3.57 1.14
N TYR A 11 2.19 4.75 1.41
CA TYR A 11 2.57 5.99 0.73
C TYR A 11 4.05 6.34 0.96
N GLU A 12 4.55 6.22 2.19
CA GLU A 12 5.96 6.47 2.48
C GLU A 12 6.89 5.38 1.94
N ALA A 13 6.48 4.10 2.00
CA ALA A 13 7.22 3.00 1.39
C ALA A 13 7.35 3.18 -0.13
N ASP A 14 6.28 3.59 -0.82
CA ASP A 14 6.28 3.81 -2.27
C ASP A 14 7.13 5.02 -2.67
N LYS A 15 7.17 6.08 -1.86
CA LYS A 15 8.10 7.21 -2.10
C LYS A 15 9.56 6.77 -2.06
N LEU A 16 9.93 5.96 -1.07
CA LEU A 16 11.29 5.40 -0.96
C LEU A 16 11.65 4.58 -2.20
N LEU A 17 10.73 3.77 -2.70
CA LEU A 17 10.91 2.92 -3.88
C LEU A 17 11.00 3.68 -5.21
N ASN A 18 10.14 4.71 -5.38
CA ASN A 18 10.06 5.50 -6.60
C ASN A 18 11.16 6.59 -6.68
N GLY A 19 11.64 7.07 -5.54
CA GLY A 19 12.62 8.17 -5.47
C GLY A 19 14.08 7.75 -5.62
N SER A 20 14.41 6.46 -5.48
CA SER A 20 15.81 6.01 -5.42
C SER A 20 16.07 4.77 -6.28
N THR A 21 16.98 4.88 -7.25
CA THR A 21 17.59 3.72 -7.91
C THR A 21 18.39 2.89 -6.91
N ASP A 22 18.99 3.55 -5.93
CA ASP A 22 19.83 3.00 -4.86
C ASP A 22 19.09 2.90 -3.51
N ILE A 23 17.88 2.33 -3.52
CA ILE A 23 17.05 2.21 -2.29
C ILE A 23 17.82 1.63 -1.10
N HIS A 24 18.73 0.68 -1.33
CA HIS A 24 19.57 0.09 -0.30
C HIS A 24 20.42 1.13 0.45
N LYS A 25 20.93 2.18 -0.22
CA LYS A 25 21.67 3.26 0.44
C LYS A 25 20.76 4.10 1.35
N GLU A 26 19.53 4.38 0.89
CA GLU A 26 18.54 5.10 1.70
C GLU A 26 18.12 4.24 2.91
N ILE A 27 17.81 2.96 2.69
CA ILE A 27 17.53 1.98 3.76
C ILE A 27 18.64 1.92 4.80
N ASN A 28 19.91 1.88 4.37
CA ASN A 28 21.06 1.83 5.27
C ASN A 28 21.26 3.11 6.08
N SER A 29 20.66 4.24 5.68
CA SER A 29 20.70 5.49 6.44
C SER A 29 19.71 5.53 7.61
N PHE A 30 18.80 4.55 7.68
CA PHE A 30 17.76 4.45 8.71
C PHE A 30 17.92 3.16 9.53
N PRO A 31 18.31 3.27 10.82
CA PRO A 31 18.47 2.11 11.70
C PRO A 31 17.22 1.24 11.83
N GLU A 32 16.02 1.81 11.65
CA GLU A 32 14.77 1.05 11.74
C GLU A 32 14.65 -0.01 10.65
N TYR A 33 15.18 0.25 9.45
CA TYR A 33 15.15 -0.70 8.33
C TYR A 33 16.37 -1.62 8.31
N LEU A 34 17.52 -1.15 8.80
CA LEU A 34 18.78 -1.89 8.76
C LEU A 34 18.68 -3.27 9.42
N ARG A 35 17.88 -3.41 10.48
CA ARG A 35 17.64 -4.70 11.16
C ARG A 35 16.98 -5.76 10.27
N TYR A 36 16.36 -5.35 9.16
CA TYR A 36 15.70 -6.24 8.20
C TYR A 36 16.58 -6.56 6.99
N CYS A 37 17.81 -6.02 6.93
CA CYS A 37 18.80 -6.42 5.94
C CYS A 37 19.40 -7.80 6.30
N PRO A 38 19.89 -8.57 5.31
CA PRO A 38 20.52 -9.87 5.56
C PRO A 38 21.67 -9.80 6.57
N ASN A 39 21.74 -10.79 7.46
CA ASN A 39 22.82 -10.97 8.44
C ASN A 39 23.14 -9.75 9.32
N ASN A 40 22.16 -8.88 9.60
CA ASN A 40 22.35 -7.64 10.35
C ASN A 40 23.45 -6.72 9.79
N ARG A 41 23.77 -6.85 8.49
CA ARG A 41 24.70 -5.96 7.78
C ARG A 41 23.94 -4.95 6.92
N PRO A 42 24.58 -3.85 6.51
CA PRO A 42 24.02 -2.98 5.48
C PRO A 42 23.57 -3.75 4.25
N CYS A 43 22.40 -3.41 3.73
CA CYS A 43 21.89 -3.92 2.47
C CYS A 43 22.83 -3.51 1.33
N SER A 44 23.28 -4.48 0.54
CA SER A 44 24.32 -4.32 -0.47
C SER A 44 23.77 -4.00 -1.86
N ASN A 45 22.50 -4.29 -2.12
CA ASN A 45 21.89 -4.10 -3.42
C ASN A 45 20.40 -3.75 -3.31
N ARG A 46 19.81 -3.31 -4.43
CA ARG A 46 18.40 -2.90 -4.49
C ARG A 46 17.43 -3.98 -3.98
N VAL A 47 17.67 -5.26 -4.28
CA VAL A 47 16.77 -6.35 -3.91
C VAL A 47 16.79 -6.55 -2.40
N GLU A 48 17.97 -6.52 -1.76
CA GLU A 48 18.07 -6.53 -0.30
C GLU A 48 17.40 -5.31 0.33
N GLY A 49 17.53 -4.12 -0.27
CA GLY A 49 16.82 -2.93 0.20
C GLY A 49 15.28 -3.08 0.12
N ILE A 50 14.76 -3.71 -0.94
CA ILE A 50 13.33 -4.06 -1.06
C ILE A 50 12.95 -5.11 -0.01
N GLY A 51 13.82 -6.09 0.24
CA GLY A 51 13.60 -7.13 1.26
C GLY A 51 13.52 -6.54 2.66
N ALA A 52 14.42 -5.63 3.01
CA ALA A 52 14.42 -4.92 4.28
C ALA A 52 13.15 -4.07 4.45
N LEU A 53 12.76 -3.31 3.41
CA LEU A 53 11.52 -2.54 3.43
C LEU A 53 10.28 -3.45 3.57
N SER A 54 10.28 -4.60 2.89
CA SER A 54 9.21 -5.61 3.01
C SER A 54 9.10 -6.14 4.45
N GLY A 55 10.23 -6.49 5.08
CA GLY A 55 10.25 -6.99 6.45
C GLY A 55 9.76 -5.94 7.46
N TYR A 56 10.20 -4.68 7.30
CA TYR A 56 9.72 -3.57 8.09
C TYR A 56 8.20 -3.38 7.93
N LEU A 57 7.73 -3.29 6.69
CA LEU A 57 6.33 -3.01 6.39
C LEU A 57 5.42 -4.15 6.87
N PHE A 58 5.85 -5.41 6.69
CA PHE A 58 5.13 -6.58 7.20
C PHE A 58 5.01 -6.54 8.73
N THR A 59 6.06 -6.13 9.43
CA THR A 59 6.03 -5.99 10.89
C THR A 59 5.12 -4.85 11.33
N ALA A 60 5.18 -3.70 10.64
CA ALA A 60 4.37 -2.54 10.98
C ALA A 60 2.87 -2.80 10.75
N LEU A 61 2.52 -3.55 9.70
CA LEU A 61 1.15 -3.85 9.32
C LEU A 61 0.51 -5.01 10.10
N ASN A 62 1.31 -5.89 10.71
CA ASN A 62 0.83 -7.01 11.53
C ASN A 62 1.16 -6.76 13.01
N ASN A 63 0.39 -5.87 13.63
CA ASN A 63 0.37 -5.69 15.08
C ASN A 63 -0.83 -6.42 15.70
N ASP A 64 -0.80 -6.61 17.03
CA ASP A 64 -1.60 -7.58 17.79
C ASP A 64 -3.13 -7.52 17.59
N ASP A 65 -3.67 -6.44 17.00
CA ASP A 65 -5.12 -6.23 16.86
C ASP A 65 -5.67 -6.32 15.42
N LYS A 66 -4.83 -6.23 14.38
CA LYS A 66 -5.28 -6.28 12.97
C LYS A 66 -4.24 -6.86 12.03
N VAL A 67 -4.71 -7.72 11.14
CA VAL A 67 -3.89 -8.36 10.10
C VAL A 67 -4.17 -7.69 8.75
N TYR A 68 -3.33 -6.75 8.35
CA TYR A 68 -3.34 -6.12 7.02
C TYR A 68 -2.55 -6.93 5.97
N SER A 69 -2.49 -8.26 6.16
CA SER A 69 -1.69 -9.16 5.34
C SER A 69 -2.09 -9.11 3.86
N GLU A 70 -3.38 -9.00 3.55
CA GLU A 70 -3.90 -8.90 2.18
C GLU A 70 -3.37 -7.64 1.46
N TYR A 71 -3.36 -6.49 2.13
CA TYR A 71 -2.86 -5.24 1.54
C TYR A 71 -1.34 -5.25 1.41
N PHE A 72 -0.65 -5.83 2.38
CA PHE A 72 0.78 -6.08 2.27
C PHE A 72 1.10 -6.99 1.06
N MET A 73 0.33 -8.06 0.85
CA MET A 73 0.52 -8.96 -0.28
C MET A 73 0.28 -8.27 -1.62
N MET A 74 -0.73 -7.39 -1.71
CA MET A 74 -0.94 -6.52 -2.88
C MET A 74 0.29 -5.63 -3.13
N TRP A 75 0.79 -4.94 -2.09
CA TRP A 75 1.98 -4.10 -2.20
C TRP A 75 3.22 -4.88 -2.64
N LEU A 76 3.42 -6.06 -2.05
CA LEU A 76 4.55 -6.91 -2.40
C LEU A 76 4.44 -7.39 -3.85
N ALA A 77 3.26 -7.86 -4.26
CA ALA A 77 2.99 -8.27 -5.63
C ALA A 77 3.29 -7.16 -6.64
N HIS A 78 2.89 -5.91 -6.34
CA HIS A 78 3.18 -4.77 -7.19
C HIS A 78 4.68 -4.55 -7.41
N ASN A 79 5.47 -4.67 -6.36
CA ASN A 79 6.91 -4.51 -6.43
C ASN A 79 7.61 -5.69 -7.13
N LEU A 80 7.18 -6.92 -6.86
CA LEU A 80 7.68 -8.11 -7.54
C LEU A 80 7.31 -8.12 -9.03
N PHE A 81 6.12 -7.64 -9.39
CA PHE A 81 5.69 -7.49 -10.78
C PHE A 81 6.54 -6.46 -11.53
N LYS A 82 6.93 -5.35 -10.88
CA LYS A 82 7.90 -4.40 -11.44
C LYS A 82 9.28 -5.04 -11.67
N ILE A 83 9.75 -5.91 -10.76
CA ILE A 83 10.99 -6.66 -10.94
C ILE A 83 10.86 -7.61 -12.14
N ALA A 84 9.78 -8.40 -12.20
CA ALA A 84 9.51 -9.34 -13.29
C ALA A 84 9.51 -8.65 -14.67
N GLN A 85 8.87 -7.48 -14.78
CA GLN A 85 8.89 -6.67 -16.00
C GLN A 85 10.29 -6.16 -16.34
N LYS A 86 11.06 -5.68 -15.35
CA LYS A 86 12.43 -5.18 -15.56
C LYS A 86 13.37 -6.26 -16.08
N ILE A 87 13.25 -7.49 -15.58
CA ILE A 87 14.04 -8.63 -16.05
C ILE A 87 13.45 -9.31 -17.29
N LYS A 88 12.35 -8.75 -17.85
CA LYS A 88 11.65 -9.26 -19.03
C LYS A 88 11.23 -10.73 -18.90
N ASN A 89 10.74 -11.13 -17.72
CA ASN A 89 10.16 -12.46 -17.58
C ASN A 89 8.89 -12.55 -18.44
N SER A 90 8.91 -13.41 -19.46
CA SER A 90 7.79 -13.62 -20.39
C SER A 90 6.50 -14.06 -19.69
N ASN A 91 6.64 -14.73 -18.54
CA ASN A 91 5.53 -15.30 -17.79
C ASN A 91 5.03 -14.35 -16.70
N ALA A 92 5.51 -13.11 -16.61
CA ALA A 92 5.18 -12.18 -15.52
C ALA A 92 3.67 -11.99 -15.28
N ASN A 93 2.86 -12.12 -16.33
CA ASN A 93 1.39 -12.02 -16.26
C ASN A 93 0.71 -13.27 -15.70
N GLU A 94 1.39 -14.42 -15.72
CA GLU A 94 0.85 -15.73 -15.36
C GLU A 94 1.44 -16.27 -14.06
N ILE A 95 2.67 -15.85 -13.70
CA ILE A 95 3.30 -16.33 -12.47
C ILE A 95 2.48 -15.95 -11.24
N THR A 96 2.59 -16.79 -10.22
CA THR A 96 1.93 -16.53 -8.94
C THR A 96 2.80 -15.66 -8.04
N LEU A 97 2.16 -14.97 -7.09
CA LEU A 97 2.86 -14.18 -6.08
C LEU A 97 3.89 -15.02 -5.32
N SER A 98 3.51 -16.23 -4.92
CA SER A 98 4.41 -17.19 -4.26
C SER A 98 5.67 -17.48 -5.10
N SER A 99 5.47 -17.80 -6.38
CA SER A 99 6.57 -18.10 -7.31
C SER A 99 7.50 -16.89 -7.50
N ALA A 100 6.93 -15.70 -7.63
CA ALA A 100 7.69 -14.46 -7.76
C ALA A 100 8.48 -14.13 -6.49
N TYR A 101 7.90 -14.37 -5.31
CA TYR A 101 8.56 -14.16 -4.03
C TYR A 101 9.78 -15.08 -3.87
N GLU A 102 9.61 -16.37 -4.13
CA GLU A 102 10.69 -17.37 -4.09
C GLU A 102 11.82 -17.02 -5.07
N GLN A 103 11.48 -16.64 -6.31
CA GLN A 103 12.46 -16.36 -7.35
C GLN A 103 13.19 -15.03 -7.15
N TYR A 104 12.49 -13.98 -6.73
CA TYR A 104 13.04 -12.62 -6.82
C TYR A 104 13.45 -12.02 -5.48
N LEU A 105 12.87 -12.47 -4.36
CA LEU A 105 13.03 -11.75 -3.10
C LEU A 105 13.47 -12.61 -1.91
N LYS A 106 12.94 -13.81 -1.74
CA LYS A 106 13.12 -14.62 -0.50
C LYS A 106 14.58 -14.76 -0.07
N LYS A 107 15.50 -15.01 -1.01
CA LYS A 107 16.94 -15.17 -0.73
C LYS A 107 17.64 -13.88 -0.28
N ASN A 108 17.01 -12.72 -0.51
CA ASN A 108 17.52 -11.40 -0.17
C ASN A 108 16.79 -10.78 1.05
N MET A 109 15.89 -11.52 1.69
CA MET A 109 15.24 -11.11 2.94
C MET A 109 16.22 -11.26 4.11
N GLY A 110 16.21 -10.30 5.03
CA GLY A 110 16.89 -10.46 6.32
C GLY A 110 16.14 -11.39 7.27
N ASN A 111 16.82 -11.81 8.34
CA ASN A 111 16.20 -12.61 9.39
C ASN A 111 15.48 -11.70 10.39
N PHE A 112 14.15 -11.78 10.46
CA PHE A 112 13.33 -11.03 11.42
C PHE A 112 12.28 -11.96 12.04
N GLU A 113 11.81 -11.61 13.23
CA GLU A 113 10.91 -12.42 14.06
C GLU A 113 9.73 -13.02 13.28
N ASN A 114 9.09 -12.20 12.43
CA ASN A 114 7.91 -12.58 11.67
C ASN A 114 8.20 -13.16 10.28
N LEU A 115 9.45 -13.46 9.93
CA LEU A 115 9.82 -13.97 8.60
C LEU A 115 9.17 -15.33 8.31
N ASN A 116 9.07 -16.22 9.30
CA ASN A 116 8.42 -17.52 9.12
C ASN A 116 6.93 -17.36 8.83
N ILE A 117 6.26 -16.41 9.50
CA ILE A 117 4.85 -16.10 9.26
C ILE A 117 4.68 -15.58 7.83
N LEU A 118 5.54 -14.67 7.40
CA LEU A 118 5.55 -14.17 6.01
C LEU A 118 5.76 -15.31 5.01
N ASN A 119 6.75 -16.18 5.23
CA ASN A 119 7.02 -17.30 4.34
C ASN A 119 5.81 -18.24 4.24
N ASN A 120 5.18 -18.56 5.37
CA ASN A 120 3.97 -19.39 5.39
C ASN A 120 2.79 -18.72 4.68
N LEU A 121 2.61 -17.42 4.86
CA LEU A 121 1.59 -16.66 4.13
C LEU A 121 1.82 -16.73 2.61
N MET A 122 3.08 -16.60 2.17
CA MET A 122 3.45 -16.67 0.76
C MET A 122 3.32 -18.07 0.16
N THR A 123 3.49 -19.14 0.94
CA THR A 123 3.30 -20.52 0.44
C THR A 123 1.83 -20.92 0.35
N LEU A 124 0.96 -20.36 1.19
CA LEU A 124 -0.47 -20.68 1.21
C LEU A 124 -1.28 -19.96 0.13
N GLN A 125 -0.76 -18.86 -0.44
CA GLN A 125 -1.48 -18.05 -1.43
C GLN A 125 -0.90 -18.16 -2.84
N ASN A 126 -1.55 -18.98 -3.66
CA ASN A 126 -1.23 -19.12 -5.09
C ASN A 126 -2.03 -18.13 -5.96
N VAL A 127 -2.06 -16.86 -5.56
CA VAL A 127 -2.73 -15.79 -6.31
C VAL A 127 -1.87 -15.30 -7.49
N ASN A 128 -2.51 -14.81 -8.55
CA ASN A 128 -1.84 -14.29 -9.73
C ASN A 128 -1.12 -12.97 -9.39
N LEU A 129 0.17 -12.88 -9.75
CA LEU A 129 1.02 -11.73 -9.41
C LEU A 129 0.48 -10.43 -10.02
N ARG A 130 0.07 -10.46 -11.28
CA ARG A 130 -0.43 -9.29 -12.00
C ARG A 130 -1.73 -8.78 -11.38
N HIS A 131 -2.68 -9.65 -11.10
CA HIS A 131 -3.96 -9.25 -10.51
C HIS A 131 -3.78 -8.60 -9.14
N MET A 132 -2.90 -9.14 -8.28
CA MET A 132 -2.57 -8.53 -7.00
C MET A 132 -1.86 -7.17 -7.15
N SER A 133 -0.99 -7.04 -8.16
CA SER A 133 -0.35 -5.76 -8.51
C SER A 133 -1.38 -4.70 -8.99
N GLU A 134 -2.40 -5.10 -9.74
CA GLU A 134 -3.46 -4.19 -10.21
C GLU A 134 -4.42 -3.79 -9.07
N LEU A 135 -4.73 -4.71 -8.14
CA LEU A 135 -5.43 -4.39 -6.90
C LEU A 135 -4.64 -3.38 -6.06
N TYR A 136 -3.32 -3.57 -5.90
CA TYR A 136 -2.49 -2.57 -5.23
C TYR A 136 -2.51 -1.22 -5.92
N THR A 137 -2.57 -1.20 -7.26
CA THR A 137 -2.66 0.06 -8.01
C THR A 137 -3.91 0.85 -7.61
N LEU A 138 -5.04 0.18 -7.38
CA LEU A 138 -6.24 0.82 -6.83
C LEU A 138 -6.00 1.28 -5.39
N LEU A 139 -5.49 0.42 -4.51
CA LEU A 139 -5.20 0.78 -3.11
C LEU A 139 -4.28 2.02 -3.03
N ASN A 140 -3.23 2.06 -3.85
CA ASN A 140 -2.32 3.19 -3.94
C ASN A 140 -3.02 4.46 -4.43
N HIS A 141 -3.93 4.38 -5.41
CA HIS A 141 -4.74 5.55 -5.80
C HIS A 141 -5.63 6.05 -4.66
N ILE A 142 -6.24 5.14 -3.90
CA ILE A 142 -7.05 5.48 -2.71
C ILE A 142 -6.18 6.17 -1.66
N CYS A 143 -5.05 5.57 -1.26
CA CYS A 143 -4.14 6.13 -0.27
C CYS A 143 -3.58 7.50 -0.69
N ASN A 144 -3.20 7.68 -1.96
CA ASN A 144 -2.78 8.99 -2.47
C ASN A 144 -3.91 10.04 -2.43
N THR A 145 -5.17 9.61 -2.61
CA THR A 145 -6.33 10.50 -2.51
C THR A 145 -6.53 10.96 -1.07
N ILE A 146 -6.49 10.02 -0.11
CA ILE A 146 -6.58 10.29 1.34
C ILE A 146 -5.47 11.23 1.79
N ALA A 147 -4.21 10.89 1.48
CA ALA A 147 -3.05 11.70 1.84
C ALA A 147 -3.12 13.11 1.24
N TYR A 148 -3.59 13.25 -0.01
CA TYR A 148 -3.79 14.55 -0.63
C TYR A 148 -4.87 15.35 0.09
N TYR A 149 -6.01 14.75 0.40
CA TYR A 149 -7.11 15.41 1.11
C TYR A 149 -6.64 15.97 2.46
N LYS A 150 -5.99 15.13 3.29
CA LYS A 150 -5.45 15.51 4.60
C LYS A 150 -4.45 16.66 4.55
N LYS A 151 -3.63 16.74 3.50
CA LYS A 151 -2.59 17.77 3.37
C LYS A 151 -3.10 19.09 2.81
N ASN A 152 -4.21 19.08 2.06
CA ASN A 152 -4.65 20.22 1.25
C ASN A 152 -6.02 20.74 1.68
N ASN A 153 -6.21 20.97 2.98
CA ASN A 153 -7.44 21.40 3.65
C ASN A 153 -8.34 22.39 2.87
N GLU A 154 -7.79 23.22 1.99
CA GLU A 154 -8.54 24.25 1.23
C GLU A 154 -8.32 24.23 -0.29
N LYS A 155 -7.44 23.36 -0.83
CA LYS A 155 -7.01 23.37 -2.25
C LYS A 155 -7.27 22.04 -2.95
N HIS A 156 -8.52 21.80 -3.34
CA HIS A 156 -8.98 20.50 -3.84
C HIS A 156 -8.96 20.34 -5.37
N LYS A 157 -8.25 21.18 -6.14
CA LYS A 157 -8.17 21.04 -7.61
C LYS A 157 -7.64 19.68 -8.05
N ASN A 158 -6.67 19.11 -7.34
CA ASN A 158 -6.14 17.77 -7.68
C ASN A 158 -6.89 16.62 -7.02
N LEU A 159 -7.84 16.89 -6.10
CA LEU A 159 -8.63 15.85 -5.43
C LEU A 159 -9.48 15.09 -6.46
N SER A 160 -10.18 15.82 -7.34
CA SER A 160 -10.95 15.23 -8.44
C SER A 160 -10.10 14.36 -9.35
N ARG A 161 -8.86 14.77 -9.64
CA ARG A 161 -7.95 14.00 -10.49
C ARG A 161 -7.58 12.65 -9.86
N ASN A 162 -7.32 12.64 -8.56
CA ASN A 162 -7.00 11.41 -7.83
C ASN A 162 -8.24 10.50 -7.74
N SER A 163 -9.41 11.07 -7.47
CA SER A 163 -10.67 10.33 -7.47
C SER A 163 -11.00 9.68 -8.83
N ILE A 164 -10.77 10.39 -9.94
CA ILE A 164 -10.93 9.83 -11.30
C ILE A 164 -10.03 8.62 -11.53
N LYS A 165 -8.78 8.65 -11.03
CA LYS A 165 -7.87 7.49 -11.11
C LYS A 165 -8.41 6.29 -10.33
N CYS A 166 -8.96 6.53 -9.14
CA CYS A 166 -9.61 5.48 -8.34
C CYS A 166 -10.79 4.85 -9.11
N LEU A 167 -11.68 5.69 -9.64
CA LEU A 167 -12.86 5.25 -10.39
C LEU A 167 -12.49 4.43 -11.63
N ASN A 168 -11.54 4.92 -12.42
CA ASN A 168 -11.11 4.24 -13.64
C ASN A 168 -10.48 2.87 -13.32
N GLN A 169 -9.57 2.83 -12.34
CA GLN A 169 -8.95 1.57 -11.94
C GLN A 169 -9.99 0.59 -11.37
N TYR A 170 -10.92 1.06 -10.53
CA TYR A 170 -12.00 0.22 -9.99
C TYR A 170 -12.86 -0.40 -11.10
N ARG A 171 -13.24 0.39 -12.11
CA ARG A 171 -14.03 -0.09 -13.26
C ARG A 171 -13.28 -1.14 -14.07
N THR A 172 -12.01 -0.90 -14.37
CA THR A 172 -11.16 -1.88 -15.05
C THR A 172 -11.08 -3.19 -14.27
N LEU A 173 -10.79 -3.12 -12.97
CA LEU A 173 -10.68 -4.30 -12.12
C LEU A 173 -12.00 -5.04 -11.98
N TYR A 174 -13.12 -4.32 -11.84
CA TYR A 174 -14.44 -4.95 -11.73
C TYR A 174 -14.76 -5.80 -12.97
N ASN A 175 -14.44 -5.30 -14.17
CA ASN A 175 -14.65 -6.04 -15.40
C ASN A 175 -13.72 -7.27 -15.50
N VAL A 176 -12.44 -7.13 -15.12
CA VAL A 176 -11.46 -8.22 -15.14
C VAL A 176 -11.81 -9.32 -14.12
N PHE A 177 -12.32 -8.94 -12.95
CA PHE A 177 -12.63 -9.88 -11.86
C PHE A 177 -14.09 -10.33 -11.83
N SER A 178 -14.91 -9.90 -12.80
CA SER A 178 -16.29 -10.36 -12.91
C SER A 178 -16.32 -11.88 -13.09
N GLY A 179 -16.91 -12.59 -12.12
CA GLY A 179 -16.92 -14.05 -12.09
C GLY A 179 -15.77 -14.71 -11.32
N ASN A 180 -14.90 -13.93 -10.65
CA ASN A 180 -13.90 -14.44 -9.72
C ASN A 180 -14.16 -13.91 -8.30
N ASP A 181 -14.79 -14.73 -7.46
CA ASP A 181 -15.25 -14.33 -6.12
C ASP A 181 -14.11 -13.87 -5.20
N THR A 182 -12.92 -14.48 -5.33
CA THR A 182 -11.76 -14.13 -4.49
C THR A 182 -11.27 -12.71 -4.79
N TYR A 183 -10.99 -12.40 -6.07
CA TYR A 183 -10.56 -11.05 -6.43
C TYR A 183 -11.66 -10.01 -6.28
N LEU A 184 -12.93 -10.40 -6.50
CA LEU A 184 -14.07 -9.51 -6.30
C LEU A 184 -14.24 -9.12 -4.83
N SER A 185 -14.06 -10.06 -3.90
CA SER A 185 -14.07 -9.80 -2.46
C SER A 185 -12.95 -8.82 -2.06
N LEU A 186 -11.72 -9.01 -2.57
CA LEU A 186 -10.62 -8.07 -2.35
C LEU A 186 -10.92 -6.68 -2.92
N LEU A 187 -11.50 -6.60 -4.12
CA LEU A 187 -11.91 -5.34 -4.74
C LEU A 187 -12.99 -4.62 -3.91
N GLN A 188 -13.95 -5.35 -3.34
CA GLN A 188 -14.99 -4.79 -2.46
C GLN A 188 -14.41 -4.23 -1.16
N LYS A 189 -13.41 -4.90 -0.56
CA LYS A 189 -12.69 -4.38 0.61
C LYS A 189 -12.02 -3.04 0.29
N LEU A 190 -11.32 -2.95 -0.85
CA LEU A 190 -10.70 -1.68 -1.29
C LEU A 190 -11.74 -0.58 -1.55
N LYS A 191 -12.89 -0.94 -2.15
CA LYS A 191 -14.01 -0.01 -2.34
C LYS A 191 -14.50 0.56 -1.01
N LYS A 192 -14.65 -0.30 0.01
CA LYS A 192 -15.10 0.10 1.34
C LYS A 192 -14.18 1.16 1.98
N ILE A 193 -12.86 0.99 1.90
CA ILE A 193 -11.89 2.00 2.39
C ILE A 193 -12.17 3.37 1.77
N TYR A 194 -12.36 3.40 0.44
CA TYR A 194 -12.63 4.64 -0.27
C TYR A 194 -13.99 5.25 0.08
N ASP A 195 -15.03 4.42 0.20
CA ASP A 195 -16.38 4.87 0.53
C ASP A 195 -16.45 5.45 1.95
N ASP A 196 -15.82 4.79 2.92
CA ASP A 196 -15.76 5.25 4.32
C ASP A 196 -15.04 6.61 4.40
N PHE A 197 -13.88 6.73 3.75
CA PHE A 197 -13.16 8.00 3.62
C PHE A 197 -14.01 9.09 2.95
N ARG A 198 -14.67 8.75 1.82
CA ARG A 198 -15.49 9.70 1.07
C ARG A 198 -16.63 10.23 1.92
N THR A 199 -17.33 9.36 2.64
CA THR A 199 -18.45 9.73 3.52
C THR A 199 -17.97 10.71 4.59
N ALA A 200 -16.91 10.36 5.32
CA ALA A 200 -16.34 11.25 6.34
C ALA A 200 -15.88 12.60 5.76
N ALA A 201 -15.27 12.60 4.57
CA ALA A 201 -14.81 13.80 3.90
C ALA A 201 -15.96 14.74 3.47
N ILE A 202 -17.12 14.17 3.08
CA ILE A 202 -18.33 14.92 2.74
C ILE A 202 -18.98 15.50 4.00
N GLU A 203 -19.07 14.71 5.07
CA GLU A 203 -19.61 15.17 6.36
C GLU A 203 -18.79 16.35 6.93
N ASN A 204 -17.47 16.33 6.75
CA ASN A 204 -16.59 17.43 7.13
C ASN A 204 -16.73 18.70 6.25
N ASP A 205 -17.36 18.60 5.07
CA ASP A 205 -17.69 19.72 4.16
C ASP A 205 -19.20 19.98 4.17
N ALA A 206 -19.84 19.94 5.35
CA ALA A 206 -21.29 20.08 5.51
C ALA A 206 -21.84 21.42 4.96
N ASP A 207 -21.06 22.49 5.02
CA ASP A 207 -21.40 23.80 4.43
C ASP A 207 -21.22 23.85 2.90
N LYS A 208 -20.73 22.76 2.30
CA LYS A 208 -20.47 22.55 0.87
C LYS A 208 -19.50 23.57 0.28
N LYS A 209 -18.68 24.22 1.12
CA LYS A 209 -17.73 25.24 0.69
C LYS A 209 -16.74 24.71 -0.35
N TYR A 210 -16.30 23.47 -0.19
CA TYR A 210 -15.28 22.87 -1.04
C TYR A 210 -15.84 21.93 -2.12
N ASN A 211 -17.15 21.65 -2.07
CA ASN A 211 -17.87 20.74 -2.97
C ASN A 211 -17.23 19.34 -3.00
N ILE A 212 -16.87 18.79 -1.84
CA ILE A 212 -16.16 17.50 -1.74
C ILE A 212 -16.92 16.38 -2.43
N GLU A 213 -18.25 16.34 -2.29
CA GLU A 213 -19.11 15.34 -2.94
C GLU A 213 -18.91 15.24 -4.46
N LYS A 214 -18.76 16.39 -5.14
CA LYS A 214 -18.51 16.43 -6.60
C LYS A 214 -17.07 16.11 -6.97
N ARG A 215 -16.14 16.20 -6.01
CA ARG A 215 -14.71 15.96 -6.24
C ARG A 215 -14.31 14.52 -5.95
N LEU A 216 -14.95 13.88 -4.99
CA LEU A 216 -14.78 12.46 -4.68
C LEU A 216 -15.90 11.68 -5.35
N LEU A 217 -15.65 11.22 -6.57
CA LEU A 217 -16.57 10.40 -7.35
C LEU A 217 -16.81 9.05 -6.67
N GLU A 218 -18.02 8.53 -6.80
CA GLU A 218 -18.36 7.18 -6.32
C GLU A 218 -17.73 6.11 -7.20
N LEU A 219 -17.19 5.07 -6.56
CA LEU A 219 -16.63 3.90 -7.25
C LEU A 219 -17.76 3.01 -7.80
N THR A 220 -18.28 3.39 -8.96
CA THR A 220 -19.37 2.68 -9.64
C THR A 220 -18.84 1.79 -10.77
N LYS A 221 -19.51 0.65 -10.98
CA LYS A 221 -19.28 -0.23 -12.13
C LYS A 221 -19.57 0.55 -13.42
N MET A 222 -18.97 0.13 -14.54
CA MET A 222 -19.42 0.63 -15.85
C MET A 222 -20.85 0.15 -16.08
N ASN A 223 -21.75 1.06 -16.44
CA ASN A 223 -23.04 0.74 -17.03
C ASN A 223 -23.12 1.44 -18.39
N GLU A 224 -24.06 1.02 -19.25
CA GLU A 224 -24.19 1.54 -20.63
C GLU A 224 -24.33 3.08 -20.67
N LYS A 225 -24.94 3.68 -19.63
CA LYS A 225 -25.12 5.14 -19.50
C LYS A 225 -23.86 5.92 -19.07
N ASN A 226 -22.86 5.26 -18.49
CA ASN A 226 -21.66 5.91 -17.91
C ASN A 226 -20.46 5.96 -18.88
N ASN A 227 -20.61 5.45 -20.11
CA ASN A 227 -19.51 5.36 -21.08
C ASN A 227 -19.05 6.76 -21.55
N GLU A 228 -20.00 7.68 -21.79
CA GLU A 228 -19.72 9.07 -22.19
C GLU A 228 -19.00 9.87 -21.09
N GLN A 229 -19.41 9.71 -19.83
CA GLN A 229 -18.72 10.33 -18.69
C GLN A 229 -17.29 9.80 -18.54
N SER A 230 -17.06 8.50 -18.77
CA SER A 230 -15.73 7.89 -18.66
C SER A 230 -14.75 8.39 -19.73
N ILE A 231 -15.22 8.54 -20.98
CA ILE A 231 -14.44 9.09 -22.09
C ILE A 231 -14.08 10.55 -21.82
N ASN A 232 -15.02 11.34 -21.30
CA ASN A 232 -14.77 12.75 -20.98
C ASN A 232 -13.77 12.92 -19.82
N LEU A 233 -13.86 12.07 -18.78
CA LEU A 233 -12.92 12.08 -17.63
C LEU A 233 -11.51 11.60 -18.02
N GLN A 234 -11.39 10.60 -18.89
CA GLN A 234 -10.10 10.15 -19.43
C GLN A 234 -9.42 11.25 -20.27
N ASN A 235 -10.19 11.96 -21.11
CA ASN A 235 -9.70 13.09 -21.90
C ASN A 235 -9.18 14.24 -21.03
N ILE A 236 -9.83 14.53 -19.89
CA ILE A 236 -9.38 15.54 -18.91
C ILE A 236 -8.07 15.11 -18.21
N ALA A 237 -7.96 13.83 -17.83
CA ALA A 237 -6.77 13.28 -17.19
C ALA A 237 -5.54 13.28 -18.13
N ASN A 238 -5.77 13.01 -19.42
CA ASN A 238 -4.75 12.91 -20.47
C ASN A 238 -4.27 14.28 -20.98
N LYS A 239 -5.17 15.24 -21.25
CA LYS A 239 -4.83 16.61 -21.70
C LYS A 239 -3.91 17.38 -20.75
N THR A 240 -3.86 16.99 -19.47
CA THR A 240 -3.01 17.61 -18.44
C THR A 240 -1.79 16.78 -18.04
N SER A 241 -1.57 15.61 -18.64
CA SER A 241 -0.33 14.83 -18.47
C SER A 241 0.76 15.29 -19.45
N THR A 242 0.37 15.69 -20.66
CA THR A 242 1.26 16.19 -21.72
C THR A 242 1.90 17.55 -21.43
N GLN A 243 1.49 18.23 -20.35
CA GLN A 243 2.07 19.52 -19.92
C GLN A 243 3.08 19.43 -18.76
N ARG A 244 3.43 18.24 -18.27
CA ARG A 244 4.51 18.10 -17.26
C ARG A 244 5.63 17.23 -17.79
N LYS A 245 6.71 17.86 -18.26
CA LYS A 245 8.02 17.22 -18.30
C LYS A 245 8.38 16.85 -16.86
N GLU A 246 8.66 15.57 -16.61
CA GLU A 246 9.26 15.15 -15.35
C GLU A 246 10.55 15.95 -15.13
N PRO A 247 10.74 16.58 -13.96
CA PRO A 247 12.03 17.15 -13.65
C PRO A 247 13.01 15.99 -13.48
N LYS A 248 13.97 15.86 -14.41
CA LYS A 248 15.19 15.07 -14.21
C LYS A 248 15.96 15.71 -13.05
N ASN A 249 15.68 15.27 -11.83
CA ASN A 249 16.48 15.62 -10.67
C ASN A 249 16.49 14.44 -9.71
N SER A 250 17.60 13.71 -9.73
CA SER A 250 18.02 12.79 -8.66
C SER A 250 18.21 13.64 -7.40
N ARG A 251 17.16 13.79 -6.59
CA ARG A 251 17.25 14.32 -5.22
C ARG A 251 17.21 13.13 -4.27
N ARG A 252 18.21 13.08 -3.38
CA ARG A 252 18.28 12.19 -2.22
C ARG A 252 16.96 12.27 -1.45
N TYR A 253 16.43 11.13 -0.96
CA TYR A 253 15.19 11.11 -0.19
C TYR A 253 15.38 11.98 1.06
N GLN A 254 14.54 13.03 1.21
CA GLN A 254 14.54 13.92 2.38
C GLN A 254 13.42 13.57 3.37
N GLY A 255 12.79 12.39 3.24
CA GLY A 255 11.76 11.96 4.17
C GLY A 255 12.35 11.47 5.49
N LYS A 256 11.53 11.50 6.54
CA LYS A 256 11.87 10.93 7.85
C LYS A 256 11.75 9.40 7.77
N SER A 257 12.48 8.67 8.63
CA SER A 257 12.17 7.25 8.84
C SER A 257 10.69 7.11 9.19
N ILE A 258 10.06 6.04 8.72
CA ILE A 258 8.73 5.68 9.20
C ILE A 258 8.92 5.36 10.69
N LYS A 259 8.56 6.29 11.57
CA LYS A 259 8.64 6.07 13.01
C LYS A 259 7.36 5.38 13.45
N LEU A 260 7.49 4.12 13.87
CA LEU A 260 6.53 3.52 14.79
C LEU A 260 6.50 4.38 16.06
N THR A 261 5.39 5.05 16.33
CA THR A 261 5.18 5.72 17.62
C THR A 261 5.10 4.64 18.70
N LYS A 262 5.87 4.82 19.79
CA LYS A 262 5.96 3.88 20.92
C LYS A 262 4.61 3.53 21.57
N GLU A 263 3.57 4.33 21.33
CA GLU A 263 2.21 4.06 21.83
C GLU A 263 1.61 2.75 21.29
N SER A 264 2.07 2.23 20.14
CA SER A 264 1.63 0.93 19.63
C SER A 264 2.36 -0.28 20.23
N LEU A 265 3.30 -0.08 21.16
CA LEU A 265 4.16 -1.12 21.74
C LEU A 265 4.06 -1.22 23.27
N SER A 266 3.20 -0.43 23.93
CA SER A 266 3.02 -0.48 25.38
C SER A 266 1.58 -0.69 25.83
N SER A 267 1.10 -1.91 25.69
CA SER A 267 0.16 -2.50 26.65
C SER A 267 0.77 -3.78 27.22
N LYS A 268 1.96 -3.64 27.85
CA LYS A 268 2.45 -4.66 28.78
C LYS A 268 1.57 -4.66 30.04
N SER A 269 0.77 -5.72 30.15
CA SER A 269 0.52 -6.48 31.38
C SER A 269 0.86 -5.77 32.70
N LYS A 270 -0.13 -5.11 33.30
CA LYS A 270 -0.23 -5.09 34.76
C LYS A 270 -0.68 -6.47 35.22
N ALA A 271 0.27 -7.40 35.32
CA ALA A 271 0.08 -8.55 36.19
C ALA A 271 0.13 -8.04 37.63
N SER A 272 -1.04 -7.85 38.23
CA SER A 272 -1.19 -7.71 39.68
C SER A 272 -0.82 -9.06 40.30
N THR A 273 0.42 -9.20 40.77
CA THR A 273 0.82 -10.30 41.63
C THR A 273 0.20 -10.05 43.01
N SER A 274 -1.00 -10.57 43.22
CA SER A 274 -1.55 -10.78 44.56
C SER A 274 -0.73 -11.89 45.23
N THR A 275 0.02 -11.51 46.25
CA THR A 275 0.65 -12.45 47.19
C THR A 275 -0.46 -13.06 48.07
N PRO A 276 -0.56 -14.40 48.19
CA PRO A 276 -1.39 -15.01 49.23
C PRO A 276 -0.65 -14.93 50.57
N LYS A 277 -1.27 -14.29 51.56
CA LYS A 277 -0.90 -14.41 52.96
C LYS A 277 -1.19 -15.84 53.43
N SER A 278 -0.17 -16.51 53.96
CA SER A 278 -0.27 -17.75 54.74
C SER A 278 -0.36 -17.39 56.24
N SER A 279 -1.43 -17.86 56.90
CA SER A 279 -1.62 -18.02 58.37
C SER A 279 -3.13 -17.95 58.65
N THR A 280 -3.81 -18.77 59.46
CA THR A 280 -3.57 -20.00 60.22
C THR A 280 -4.96 -20.45 60.66
N THR A 281 -5.27 -21.75 60.65
CA THR A 281 -6.03 -22.40 61.73
C THR A 281 -5.57 -23.85 61.80
#